data_AF-A0A960XF60-F1
#
_entry.id   AF-A0A960XF60-F1
#
_cell.length_a   1.000
_cell.length_b   1.000
_cell.length_c   1.000
_cell.angle_alpha   90.00
_cell.angle_beta   90.00
_cell.angle_gamma   90.00
#
_symmetry.space_group_name_H-M   'P 1'
#
loop_
_entity.id
_entity.type
_entity.pdbx_description
1 polymer ?
#
loop_
_entity_poly.entity_id
_entity_poly.type
_entity_poly.pdbx_seq_one_letter_code
_entity_poly.pdbx_strand_id
1 'polypeptide(L)'
;MSEPIIEKLAKASHWESNHASIWLATMLHLRRNVERFKFPAKLDLNRRQQLVSLLGKELKELKSLGPLTLFKAEDLTAHEKELMIEHFFSHENILPAHQGEAFVLNEESQFFFFFFFHEHIHLHLIVYSVDI
;
A
#
# COMPACT_ATOMS: atom_id res chain seq x y z
N MET A 1 20.55 -3.28 -0.39
CA MET A 1 19.71 -3.58 0.78
C MET A 1 18.59 -2.57 0.78
N SER A 2 17.33 -3.00 0.68
CA SER A 2 16.17 -2.13 0.88
C SER A 2 16.16 -1.64 2.33
N GLU A 3 15.87 -0.37 2.55
CA GLU A 3 15.66 0.21 3.89
C GLU A 3 14.55 -0.57 4.61
N PRO A 4 14.73 -0.97 5.89
CA PRO A 4 13.71 -1.67 6.65
C PRO A 4 12.41 -0.85 6.66
N ILE A 5 11.26 -1.51 6.42
CA ILE A 5 9.98 -0.80 6.33
C ILE A 5 9.61 -0.09 7.64
N ILE A 6 10.10 -0.62 8.77
CA ILE A 6 9.97 -0.01 10.10
C ILE A 6 10.54 1.41 10.13
N GLU A 7 11.74 1.60 9.57
CA GLU A 7 12.39 2.91 9.53
C GLU A 7 11.61 3.89 8.65
N LYS A 8 11.03 3.41 7.55
CA LYS A 8 10.18 4.23 6.67
C LYS A 8 8.89 4.66 7.36
N LEU A 9 8.14 3.72 7.94
CA LEU A 9 6.88 4.02 8.61
C LEU A 9 7.10 4.94 9.82
N ALA A 10 8.18 4.76 10.58
CA ALA A 10 8.51 5.61 11.72
C ALA A 10 8.82 7.06 11.31
N LYS A 11 9.59 7.27 10.22
CA LYS A 11 9.94 8.61 9.72
C LYS A 11 8.76 9.37 9.10
N ALA A 12 7.81 8.62 8.55
CA ALA A 12 6.73 9.16 7.73
C ALA A 12 5.41 9.40 8.48
N SER A 13 5.34 9.01 9.76
CA SER A 13 4.14 9.17 10.58
C SER A 13 3.81 10.65 10.76
N HIS A 14 2.73 11.11 10.12
CA HIS A 14 2.20 12.47 10.28
C HIS A 14 1.17 12.59 11.41
N TRP A 15 1.08 11.59 12.28
CA TRP A 15 0.21 11.58 13.46
C TRP A 15 0.31 12.84 14.31
N GLU A 16 1.52 13.34 14.48
CA GLU A 16 1.81 14.51 15.32
C GLU A 16 1.35 15.83 14.68
N SER A 17 1.05 15.83 13.38
CA SER A 17 0.60 17.02 12.65
C SER A 17 -0.91 17.28 12.76
N ASN A 18 -1.67 16.34 13.31
CA ASN A 18 -3.10 16.51 13.50
C ASN A 18 -3.41 17.27 14.80
N HIS A 19 -3.97 18.47 14.67
CA HIS A 19 -4.38 19.30 15.80
C HIS A 19 -5.85 19.13 16.20
N ALA A 20 -6.63 18.33 15.47
CA ALA A 20 -8.03 18.06 15.79
C ALA A 20 -8.12 17.16 17.04
N SER A 21 -8.89 17.61 18.04
CA SER A 21 -9.02 16.90 19.32
C SER A 21 -9.88 15.64 19.26
N ILE A 22 -10.65 15.45 18.18
CA ILE A 22 -11.62 14.35 18.03
C ILE A 22 -11.39 13.58 16.71
N TRP A 23 -11.07 14.28 15.63
CA TRP A 23 -10.99 13.69 14.29
C TRP A 23 -9.56 13.25 13.98
N LEU A 24 -9.25 11.97 14.17
CA LEU A 24 -7.88 11.45 14.09
C LEU A 24 -7.31 11.38 12.67
N ALA A 25 -8.13 10.96 11.70
CA ALA A 25 -7.75 10.89 10.29
C ALA A 25 -9.01 10.68 9.42
N THR A 26 -8.90 11.05 8.14
CA THR A 26 -9.82 10.63 7.09
C THR A 26 -9.12 9.61 6.20
N MET A 27 -9.84 8.55 5.84
CA MET A 27 -9.34 7.54 4.91
C MET A 27 -10.20 7.48 3.65
N LEU A 28 -9.55 7.43 2.50
CA LEU A 28 -10.18 7.20 1.21
C LEU A 28 -9.65 5.89 0.63
N HIS A 29 -10.57 5.03 0.21
CA HIS A 29 -10.25 3.75 -0.42
C HIS A 29 -10.69 3.73 -1.87
N LEU A 30 -9.80 3.31 -2.76
CA LEU A 30 -10.08 3.13 -4.18
C LEU A 30 -9.72 1.72 -4.61
N ARG A 31 -10.72 0.96 -5.06
CA ARG A 31 -10.56 -0.42 -5.54
C ARG A 31 -10.77 -0.48 -7.04
N ARG A 32 -9.83 -1.06 -7.79
CA ARG A 32 -9.87 -1.12 -9.25
C ARG A 32 -9.29 -2.43 -9.78
N ASN A 33 -9.86 -2.89 -10.90
CA ASN A 33 -9.31 -3.96 -11.70
C ASN A 33 -8.79 -3.39 -13.02
N VAL A 34 -7.56 -3.77 -13.39
CA VAL A 34 -6.98 -3.48 -14.71
C VAL A 34 -7.77 -4.22 -15.81
N GLU A 35 -8.18 -3.49 -16.84
CA GLU A 35 -8.89 -4.01 -18.01
C GLU A 35 -8.08 -5.11 -18.72
N ARG A 36 -8.77 -6.07 -19.37
CA ARG A 36 -8.18 -7.17 -20.17
C ARG A 36 -7.44 -8.24 -19.37
N PHE A 37 -7.39 -8.13 -18.05
CA PHE A 37 -6.90 -9.19 -17.15
C PHE A 37 -8.08 -9.83 -16.42
N LYS A 38 -7.99 -11.15 -16.18
CA LYS A 38 -8.95 -11.85 -15.30
C LYS A 38 -8.82 -11.29 -13.89
N PHE A 39 -9.89 -11.32 -13.09
CA PHE A 39 -9.82 -10.99 -11.66
C PHE A 39 -8.71 -11.76 -10.91
N PRO A 40 -8.17 -11.25 -9.79
CA PRO A 40 -7.02 -11.84 -9.08
C PRO A 40 -7.16 -13.34 -8.79
N ALA A 41 -8.36 -13.77 -8.37
CA ALA A 41 -8.65 -15.16 -8.04
C ALA A 41 -8.55 -16.14 -9.23
N LYS A 42 -8.54 -15.63 -10.47
CA LYS A 42 -8.46 -16.42 -11.71
C LYS A 42 -7.18 -16.17 -12.51
N LEU A 43 -6.26 -15.35 -11.99
CA LEU A 43 -4.94 -15.08 -12.56
C LEU A 43 -3.96 -16.14 -12.06
N ASP A 44 -3.15 -16.70 -12.97
CA ASP A 44 -2.02 -17.53 -12.59
C ASP A 44 -0.91 -16.70 -11.95
N LEU A 45 -0.06 -17.37 -11.15
CA LEU A 45 1.00 -16.74 -10.37
C LEU A 45 1.98 -15.95 -11.24
N ASN A 46 2.41 -16.52 -12.37
CA ASN A 46 3.37 -15.86 -13.27
C ASN A 46 2.78 -14.55 -13.80
N ARG A 47 1.52 -14.57 -14.24
CA ARG A 47 0.85 -13.37 -14.74
C ARG A 47 0.65 -12.33 -13.65
N ARG A 48 0.34 -12.76 -12.42
CA ARG A 48 0.22 -11.89 -11.26
C ARG A 48 1.53 -11.17 -10.95
N GLN A 49 2.64 -11.90 -10.88
CA GLN A 49 3.98 -11.33 -10.68
C GLN A 49 4.38 -10.35 -11.79
N GLN A 50 4.12 -10.69 -13.05
CA GLN A 50 4.35 -9.78 -14.18
C GLN A 50 3.58 -8.47 -14.02
N LEU A 51 2.30 -8.55 -13.64
CA LEU A 51 1.48 -7.38 -13.42
C LEU A 51 1.93 -6.55 -12.21
N VAL A 52 2.33 -7.18 -11.11
CA VAL A 52 2.92 -6.48 -9.96
C VAL A 52 4.14 -5.66 -10.40
N SER A 53 5.05 -6.26 -11.16
CA SER A 53 6.23 -5.55 -11.66
C SER A 53 5.86 -4.41 -12.61
N LEU A 54 4.89 -4.63 -13.51
CA LEU A 54 4.42 -3.60 -14.43
C LEU A 54 3.77 -2.43 -13.68
N LEU A 55 2.77 -2.71 -12.84
CA LEU A 55 2.06 -1.69 -12.06
C LEU A 55 3.00 -0.93 -11.13
N GLY A 56 3.93 -1.63 -10.46
CA GLY A 56 4.93 -1.01 -9.60
C GLY A 56 5.90 -0.10 -10.37
N LYS A 57 6.23 -0.44 -11.62
CA LYS A 57 7.02 0.44 -12.49
C LYS A 57 6.23 1.67 -12.90
N GLU A 58 5.02 1.51 -13.42
CA GLU A 58 4.18 2.61 -13.90
C GLU A 58 3.84 3.58 -12.76
N LEU A 59 3.53 3.07 -11.55
CA LEU A 59 3.27 3.91 -10.38
C LEU A 59 4.49 4.80 -10.04
N LYS A 60 5.71 4.26 -10.11
CA LYS A 60 6.93 5.04 -9.83
C LYS A 60 7.18 6.18 -10.81
N GLU A 61 6.58 6.13 -11.99
CA GLU A 61 6.67 7.21 -12.99
C GLU A 61 5.68 8.36 -12.67
N LEU A 62 4.70 8.14 -11.78
CA LEU A 62 3.73 9.15 -11.35
C LEU A 62 4.34 10.11 -10.34
N LYS A 63 4.83 11.25 -10.82
CA LYS A 63 5.42 12.31 -9.99
C LYS A 63 4.47 12.90 -8.94
N SER A 64 3.15 12.80 -9.16
CA SER A 64 2.13 13.37 -8.26
C SER A 64 2.00 12.65 -6.92
N LEU A 65 2.57 11.46 -6.78
CA LEU A 65 2.47 10.63 -5.57
C LEU A 65 3.75 10.64 -4.72
N GLY A 66 4.74 11.43 -5.11
CA GLY A 66 6.07 11.40 -4.50
C GLY A 66 6.84 10.11 -4.81
N PRO A 67 8.01 9.90 -4.18
CA PRO A 67 8.80 8.70 -4.36
C PRO A 67 8.07 7.48 -3.80
N LEU A 68 7.93 6.43 -4.62
CA LEU A 68 7.23 5.19 -4.25
C LEU A 68 8.19 4.00 -4.09
N THR A 69 7.97 3.21 -3.04
CA THR A 69 8.68 1.95 -2.78
C THR A 69 7.74 0.76 -2.92
N LEU A 70 8.13 -0.22 -3.74
CA LEU A 70 7.42 -1.49 -3.92
C LEU A 70 8.05 -2.55 -2.99
N PHE A 71 7.21 -3.23 -2.22
CA PHE A 71 7.55 -4.37 -1.38
C PHE A 71 6.75 -5.58 -1.85
N LYS A 72 7.42 -6.69 -2.15
CA LYS A 72 6.71 -7.94 -2.46
C LYS A 72 6.29 -8.61 -1.15
N ALA A 73 5.12 -9.23 -1.14
CA ALA A 73 4.60 -9.84 0.07
C ALA A 73 5.48 -11.00 0.59
N GLU A 74 6.18 -11.71 -0.31
CA GLU A 74 7.13 -12.76 0.06
C GLU A 74 8.42 -12.25 0.72
N ASP A 75 8.76 -10.98 0.51
CA ASP A 75 9.98 -10.36 1.03
C ASP A 75 9.75 -9.71 2.41
N LEU A 76 8.49 -9.63 2.87
CA LEU A 76 8.10 -9.02 4.15
C LEU A 76 7.85 -10.08 5.22
N THR A 77 8.38 -9.82 6.41
CA THR A 77 8.07 -10.60 7.61
C THR A 77 6.64 -10.39 8.08
N ALA A 78 6.14 -11.30 8.93
CA ALA A 78 4.81 -11.13 9.54
C ALA A 78 4.70 -9.83 10.34
N HIS A 79 5.73 -9.50 11.11
CA HIS A 79 5.78 -8.27 11.90
C HIS A 79 5.72 -7.01 11.03
N GLU A 80 6.47 -6.99 9.93
CA GLU A 80 6.43 -5.88 8.97
C GLU A 80 5.04 -5.70 8.34
N LYS A 81 4.33 -6.80 8.04
CA LYS A 81 2.95 -6.76 7.57
C LYS A 81 2.00 -6.21 8.64
N GLU A 82 2.13 -6.63 9.90
CA GLU A 82 1.32 -6.09 11.01
C GLU A 82 1.50 -4.59 11.16
N LEU A 83 2.74 -4.09 11.11
CA LEU A 83 3.01 -2.66 11.19
C LEU A 83 2.34 -1.86 10.07
N MET A 84 2.30 -2.40 8.85
CA MET A 84 1.58 -1.76 7.74
C MET A 84 0.06 -1.75 7.97
N ILE A 85 -0.51 -2.78 8.59
CA ILE A 85 -1.93 -2.80 8.98
C ILE A 85 -2.21 -1.68 9.98
N GLU A 86 -1.41 -1.63 11.05
CA GLU A 86 -1.60 -0.69 12.15
C GLU A 86 -1.45 0.76 11.69
N HIS A 87 -0.43 1.04 10.89
CA HIS A 87 -0.11 2.41 10.48
C HIS A 87 -1.15 3.02 9.54
N PHE A 88 -1.79 2.21 8.70
CA PHE A 88 -2.78 2.65 7.71
C PHE A 88 -4.23 2.32 8.10
N PHE A 89 -4.48 1.83 9.32
CA PHE A 89 -5.76 1.24 9.76
C PHE A 89 -6.39 0.32 8.72
N SER A 90 -5.55 -0.45 8.04
CA SER A 90 -6.06 -1.32 7.00
C SER A 90 -6.91 -2.42 7.64
N HIS A 91 -8.15 -2.57 7.19
CA HIS A 91 -8.98 -3.73 7.55
C HIS A 91 -8.68 -4.96 6.67
N GLU A 92 -7.72 -4.85 5.74
CA GLU A 92 -7.34 -5.96 4.88
C GLU A 92 -6.48 -6.97 5.66
N ASN A 93 -6.84 -8.25 5.53
CA ASN A 93 -6.06 -9.32 6.13
C ASN A 93 -4.80 -9.58 5.27
N ILE A 94 -3.72 -8.83 5.54
CA ILE A 94 -2.47 -8.93 4.78
C ILE A 94 -1.43 -9.89 5.37
N LEU A 95 -1.69 -10.45 6.55
CA LEU A 95 -0.85 -11.50 7.14
C LEU A 95 -0.69 -12.73 6.24
N PRO A 96 -1.76 -13.29 5.62
CA PRO A 96 -1.63 -14.39 4.69
C PRO A 96 -1.14 -13.94 3.31
N ALA A 97 -0.63 -12.72 3.14
CA ALA A 97 -0.20 -12.27 1.82
C ALA A 97 0.94 -13.15 1.31
N HIS A 98 0.77 -13.63 0.08
CA HIS A 98 1.59 -14.66 -0.53
C HIS A 98 2.29 -14.16 -1.79
N GLN A 99 3.07 -15.06 -2.40
CA GLN A 99 3.80 -14.78 -3.62
C GLN A 99 2.89 -14.21 -4.72
N GLY A 100 3.36 -13.13 -5.37
CA GLY A 100 2.59 -12.43 -6.41
C GLY A 100 1.63 -11.37 -5.89
N GLU A 101 1.56 -11.16 -4.58
CA GLU A 101 0.96 -9.97 -3.97
C GLU A 101 2.07 -8.98 -3.59
N ALA A 102 1.71 -7.70 -3.53
CA ALA A 102 2.67 -6.67 -3.22
C ALA A 102 2.01 -5.42 -2.64
N PHE A 103 2.88 -4.57 -2.13
CA PHE A 103 2.56 -3.34 -1.42
C PHE A 103 3.36 -2.19 -2.01
N VAL A 104 2.76 -1.01 -2.13
CA VAL A 104 3.49 0.20 -2.52
C VAL A 104 3.20 1.32 -1.53
N LEU A 105 4.24 1.97 -1.04
CA LEU A 105 4.17 3.08 -0.10
C LEU A 105 4.90 4.29 -0.65
N ASN A 106 4.35 5.48 -0.42
CA ASN A 106 5.10 6.72 -0.58
C ASN A 106 5.94 7.04 0.65
N GLU A 107 6.94 7.91 0.49
CA GLU A 107 7.81 8.33 1.59
C GLU A 107 7.08 9.10 2.68
N GLU A 108 5.94 9.72 2.37
CA GLU A 108 5.12 10.45 3.32
C GLU A 108 4.09 9.56 4.04
N SER A 109 4.05 8.24 3.80
CA SER A 109 3.07 7.30 4.38
C SER A 109 1.61 7.79 4.32
N GLN A 110 1.26 8.45 3.22
CA GLN A 110 -0.11 8.90 2.93
C GLN A 110 -0.83 7.95 1.98
N PHE A 111 -0.08 7.40 1.02
CA PHE A 111 -0.58 6.46 0.03
C PHE A 111 -0.07 5.07 0.31
N PHE A 112 -1.00 4.13 0.39
CA PHE A 112 -0.71 2.72 0.54
C PHE A 112 -1.48 1.90 -0.48
N PHE A 113 -0.77 1.29 -1.42
CA PHE A 113 -1.34 0.43 -2.43
C PHE A 113 -1.15 -1.04 -2.07
N PHE A 114 -2.19 -1.83 -2.31
CA PHE A 114 -2.20 -3.29 -2.27
C PHE A 114 -2.42 -3.79 -3.68
N PHE A 115 -1.63 -4.77 -4.09
CA PHE A 115 -1.77 -5.42 -5.38
C PHE A 115 -2.18 -6.88 -5.22
N PHE A 116 -3.22 -7.29 -5.95
CA PHE A 116 -3.70 -8.66 -6.11
C PHE A 116 -4.23 -9.39 -4.88
N PHE A 117 -4.85 -8.66 -3.95
CA PHE A 117 -5.64 -9.26 -2.86
C PHE A 117 -7.03 -9.68 -3.35
N HIS A 118 -7.99 -8.75 -3.32
CA HIS A 118 -9.36 -8.96 -3.79
C HIS A 118 -9.55 -8.39 -5.20
N GLU A 119 -9.00 -7.20 -5.43
CA GLU A 119 -8.88 -6.55 -6.73
C GLU A 119 -7.41 -6.46 -7.18
N HIS A 120 -7.17 -6.09 -8.45
CA HIS A 120 -5.80 -5.86 -8.93
C HIS A 120 -5.10 -4.74 -8.17
N ILE A 121 -5.82 -3.67 -7.85
CA ILE A 121 -5.32 -2.48 -7.18
C ILE A 121 -6.31 -2.05 -6.11
N HIS A 122 -5.82 -1.92 -4.89
CA HIS A 122 -6.50 -1.24 -3.81
C HIS A 122 -5.59 -0.12 -3.31
N LEU A 123 -6.07 1.11 -3.33
CA LEU A 123 -5.37 2.28 -2.80
C LEU A 123 -6.04 2.73 -1.51
N HIS A 124 -5.25 2.94 -0.48
CA HIS A 124 -5.61 3.60 0.76
C HIS A 124 -4.90 4.94 0.80
N LEU A 125 -5.66 6.01 0.94
CA LEU A 125 -5.15 7.34 1.22
C LEU A 125 -5.55 7.71 2.64
N ILE A 126 -4.58 8.04 3.48
CA ILE A 126 -4.82 8.60 4.81
C ILE A 126 -4.48 10.08 4.85
N VAL A 127 -5.40 10.87 5.39
CA VAL A 127 -5.30 12.32 5.53
C VAL A 127 -5.43 12.67 7.02
N TYR A 128 -4.37 13.22 7.59
CA TYR A 128 -4.28 13.51 9.03
C TYR A 128 -4.76 14.91 9.40
N SER A 129 -4.73 15.87 8.47
CA SER A 129 -5.25 17.22 8.70
C SER A 129 -6.54 17.44 7.92
N VAL A 130 -7.55 17.95 8.62
CA VAL A 130 -8.69 18.60 7.97
C VAL A 130 -8.64 20.04 8.47
N ASP A 131 -8.19 20.96 7.62
CA ASP A 131 -8.40 22.38 7.87
C ASP A 131 -9.91 22.62 7.75
N ILE A 132 -10.64 22.55 8.87
CA ILE A 132 -12.05 22.94 8.98
C ILE A 132 -12.12 24.32 9.62
#